data_AF-A0A4R4KZP2-F1
#
_entry.id   AF-A0A4R4KZP2-F1
#
_cell.length_a   1.000
_cell.length_b   1.000
_cell.length_c   1.000
_cell.angle_alpha   90.00
_cell.angle_beta   90.00
_cell.angle_gamma   90.00
#
_symmetry.space_group_name_H-M   'P 1'
#
loop_
_entity.id
_entity.type
_entity.pdbx_description
1 polymer ?
#
loop_
_entity_poly.entity_id
_entity_poly.type
_entity_poly.pdbx_seq_one_letter_code
_entity_poly.pdbx_strand_id
1 'polypeptide(L)'
;MSVTPQARGTGLHVTFGGATYPAEEIARGAAYELRSAEEAPGFEWAPRAGSTLPWRRFAHVTEVGAVLGATEPAEDPESPLLVPLHRERGWSYVHQLSQQPSAAGDPTLVAVRASAVVRRGTRMVKVLSAGQLAAVVRGWLPHGFCFREHDVAHLRTPSGLAVLRGDGAAAGDVAYALHWRAVDPTDYDVPVGPAHRGLPALPSRDRAGPPVLGTGFVPSSGQLIPEFVTRDFTDLPLPANATLLAYTSDGVEVVLYRYQAEQRGWLRMVGPRFRHLLAGVPGLSPDQEYLPSGDLPRSTQLVGGYAGAEYEAVADLPGGFRVLAMTRATRYPVEWVARRLRLAQWRGARCQVLREESGWLRLRLCAPDPDAVAATGAQCQERGVYEVWAPGAEVTDDRVMDVPYPLA
;
A
#
# COMPACT_ATOMS: atom_id res chain seq x y z
N MET A 1 22.28 -4.85 18.38
CA MET A 1 22.23 -6.27 17.97
C MET A 1 23.67 -6.74 17.77
N SER A 2 24.09 -7.79 18.48
CA SER A 2 25.44 -8.35 18.37
C SER A 2 25.38 -9.63 17.55
N VAL A 3 26.00 -9.59 16.36
CA VAL A 3 26.15 -10.74 15.46
C VAL A 3 27.17 -11.69 16.08
N THR A 4 26.74 -12.91 16.43
CA THR A 4 27.67 -13.97 16.84
C THR A 4 27.73 -14.98 15.70
N PRO A 5 28.90 -15.18 15.03
CA PRO A 5 29.01 -16.13 13.94
C PRO A 5 29.14 -17.55 14.50
N GLN A 6 28.15 -18.41 14.22
CA GLN A 6 28.32 -19.85 14.35
C GLN A 6 28.15 -20.50 12.98
N ALA A 7 29.19 -21.26 12.60
CA ALA A 7 29.27 -21.97 11.33
C ALA A 7 28.48 -23.28 11.39
N ARG A 8 27.24 -23.28 10.86
CA ARG A 8 26.56 -24.48 10.33
C ARG A 8 25.58 -24.10 9.21
N GLY A 9 25.79 -24.69 8.02
CA GLY A 9 24.90 -24.62 6.86
C GLY A 9 25.13 -23.40 5.96
N THR A 10 25.47 -23.61 4.69
CA THR A 10 25.44 -22.56 3.67
C THR A 10 23.98 -22.15 3.45
N GLY A 11 23.60 -20.93 3.84
CA GLY A 11 22.25 -20.41 3.64
C GLY A 11 21.73 -19.63 4.85
N LEU A 12 20.71 -18.81 4.62
CA LEU A 12 20.05 -18.02 5.65
C LEU A 12 19.26 -18.93 6.60
N HIS A 13 19.43 -18.72 7.90
CA HIS A 13 18.68 -19.43 8.94
C HIS A 13 18.05 -18.43 9.90
N VAL A 14 16.87 -18.76 10.42
CA VAL A 14 16.08 -17.88 11.28
C VAL A 14 15.61 -18.65 12.50
N THR A 15 15.79 -18.07 13.68
CA THR A 15 15.22 -18.60 14.92
C THR A 15 13.78 -18.12 15.08
N PHE A 16 12.84 -19.05 15.14
CA PHE A 16 11.41 -18.81 15.33
C PHE A 16 10.87 -19.80 16.37
N GLY A 17 10.12 -19.31 17.36
CA GLY A 17 9.55 -20.17 18.41
C GLY A 17 10.59 -20.99 19.21
N GLY A 18 11.84 -20.50 19.30
CA GLY A 18 12.93 -21.19 19.99
C GLY A 18 13.66 -22.26 19.16
N ALA A 19 13.21 -22.55 17.94
CA ALA A 19 13.87 -23.45 17.00
C ALA A 19 14.48 -22.67 15.82
N THR A 20 15.49 -23.22 15.18
CA THR A 20 16.15 -22.60 14.02
C THR A 20 15.77 -23.33 12.74
N TYR A 21 15.27 -22.58 11.77
CA TYR A 21 14.81 -23.09 10.48
C TYR A 21 15.65 -22.53 9.33
N PRO A 22 15.89 -23.29 8.26
CA PRO A 22 16.35 -22.72 6.99
C PRO A 22 15.30 -21.73 6.47
N ALA A 23 15.77 -20.60 5.91
CA ALA A 23 14.90 -19.51 5.53
C ALA A 23 15.27 -18.88 4.18
N GLU A 24 14.30 -18.25 3.53
CA GLU A 24 14.52 -17.29 2.44
C GLU A 24 14.08 -15.90 2.90
N GLU A 25 14.89 -14.89 2.58
CA GLU A 25 14.58 -13.51 2.91
C GLU A 25 13.48 -12.96 2.00
N ILE A 26 12.54 -12.22 2.59
CA ILE A 26 11.46 -11.53 1.87
C ILE A 26 11.55 -10.03 2.14
N ALA A 27 11.42 -9.25 1.07
CA ALA A 27 11.32 -7.79 1.12
C ALA A 27 12.43 -7.13 1.97
N ARG A 28 13.69 -7.50 1.72
CA ARG A 28 14.88 -6.94 2.38
C ARG A 28 14.87 -7.13 3.91
N GLY A 29 14.51 -8.33 4.35
CA GLY A 29 14.49 -8.71 5.76
C GLY A 29 13.26 -8.26 6.55
N ALA A 30 12.21 -7.77 5.89
CA ALA A 30 10.94 -7.48 6.55
C ALA A 30 10.17 -8.75 6.95
N ALA A 31 10.38 -9.84 6.22
CA ALA A 31 9.82 -11.15 6.53
C ALA A 31 10.73 -12.28 6.04
N TYR A 32 10.40 -13.50 6.44
CA TYR A 32 11.16 -14.70 6.10
C TYR A 32 10.21 -15.84 5.73
N GLU A 33 10.55 -16.58 4.68
CA GLU A 33 9.95 -17.89 4.40
C GLU A 33 10.75 -18.97 5.13
N LEU A 34 10.19 -19.50 6.22
CA LEU A 34 10.77 -20.59 7.00
C LEU A 34 10.37 -21.94 6.40
N ARG A 35 11.28 -22.91 6.38
CA ARG A 35 10.99 -24.27 5.90
C ARG A 35 11.36 -25.33 6.92
N SER A 36 10.61 -26.44 6.91
CA SER A 36 10.82 -27.57 7.81
C SER A 36 10.60 -28.90 7.09
N ALA A 37 11.35 -29.93 7.50
CA ALA A 37 11.14 -31.31 7.09
C ALA A 37 9.92 -31.93 7.79
N GLU A 38 9.64 -31.48 9.01
CA GLU A 38 8.57 -31.98 9.89
C GLU A 38 7.49 -30.92 10.11
N GLU A 39 6.28 -31.37 10.44
CA GLU A 39 5.19 -30.48 10.81
C GLU A 39 5.55 -29.68 12.07
N ALA A 40 5.28 -28.38 12.04
CA ALA A 40 5.52 -27.48 13.15
C ALA A 40 4.35 -26.51 13.32
N PRO A 41 4.10 -25.96 14.52
CA PRO A 41 2.98 -25.06 14.76
C PRO A 41 2.96 -23.87 13.79
N GLY A 42 1.85 -23.73 13.06
CA GLY A 42 1.65 -22.65 12.10
C GLY A 42 2.46 -22.78 10.80
N PHE A 43 3.04 -23.94 10.52
CA PHE A 43 3.57 -24.30 9.21
C PHE A 43 2.47 -25.00 8.40
N GLU A 44 2.44 -24.72 7.10
CA GLU A 44 1.50 -25.29 6.15
C GLU A 44 2.25 -26.24 5.20
N TRP A 45 1.56 -27.28 4.76
CA TRP A 45 2.08 -28.21 3.75
C TRP A 45 2.14 -27.54 2.37
N ALA A 46 3.35 -27.35 1.85
CA ALA A 46 3.64 -26.69 0.59
C ALA A 46 4.88 -27.30 -0.10
N PRO A 47 4.80 -28.54 -0.60
CA PRO A 47 5.93 -29.24 -1.20
C PRO A 47 6.39 -28.55 -2.49
N ARG A 48 7.70 -28.38 -2.65
CA ARG A 48 8.32 -27.90 -3.90
C ARG A 48 9.06 -29.04 -4.59
N ALA A 49 8.97 -29.08 -5.92
CA ALA A 49 9.72 -30.05 -6.70
C ALA A 49 11.22 -29.98 -6.37
N GLY A 50 11.81 -31.11 -5.97
CA GLY A 50 13.23 -31.20 -5.61
C GLY A 50 13.60 -30.70 -4.20
N SER A 51 12.64 -30.32 -3.35
CA SER A 51 12.89 -29.95 -1.95
C SER A 51 12.51 -31.07 -0.99
N THR A 52 13.34 -31.31 0.03
CA THR A 52 13.05 -32.22 1.15
C THR A 52 12.35 -31.53 2.32
N LEU A 53 12.00 -30.24 2.19
CA LEU A 53 11.39 -29.42 3.23
C LEU A 53 9.97 -29.03 2.81
N PRO A 54 8.96 -29.90 3.00
CA PRO A 54 7.63 -29.68 2.48
C PRO A 54 6.77 -28.76 3.33
N TRP A 55 7.18 -28.45 4.56
CA TRP A 55 6.45 -27.57 5.46
C TRP A 55 7.01 -26.15 5.39
N ARG A 56 6.13 -25.15 5.38
CA ARG A 56 6.52 -23.75 5.27
C ARG A 56 5.71 -22.83 6.17
N ARG A 57 6.35 -21.76 6.65
CA ARG A 57 5.69 -20.61 7.28
C ARG A 57 6.29 -19.30 6.79
N PHE A 58 5.45 -18.28 6.61
CA PHE A 58 5.92 -16.91 6.46
C PHE A 58 5.89 -16.21 7.83
N ALA A 59 7.02 -15.66 8.27
CA ALA A 59 7.14 -14.98 9.56
C ALA A 59 7.58 -13.53 9.36
N HIS A 60 6.94 -12.60 10.06
CA HIS A 60 7.36 -11.20 10.08
C HIS A 60 8.66 -11.04 10.89
N VAL A 61 9.47 -10.01 10.60
CA VAL A 61 10.73 -9.76 11.31
C VAL A 61 10.56 -9.56 12.82
N THR A 62 9.39 -9.13 13.29
CA THR A 62 9.11 -9.00 14.73
C THR A 62 8.83 -10.34 15.43
N GLU A 63 8.56 -11.41 14.67
CA GLU A 63 8.34 -12.75 15.20
C GLU A 63 9.65 -13.56 15.31
N VAL A 64 10.74 -13.08 14.69
CA VAL A 64 12.00 -13.81 14.62
C VAL A 64 12.94 -13.40 15.75
N GLY A 65 13.57 -14.39 16.39
CA GLY A 65 14.49 -14.17 17.52
C GLY A 65 15.92 -13.85 17.08
N ALA A 66 16.39 -14.48 16.00
CA ALA A 66 17.72 -14.26 15.45
C ALA A 66 17.73 -14.60 13.96
N VAL A 67 18.58 -13.89 13.20
CA VAL A 67 18.83 -14.13 11.79
C VAL A 67 20.32 -14.45 11.63
N LEU A 68 20.61 -15.61 11.06
CA LEU A 68 21.96 -16.15 10.91
C LEU A 68 22.29 -16.28 9.43
N GLY A 69 23.47 -15.77 9.03
CA GLY A 69 23.92 -15.83 7.64
C GLY A 69 23.30 -14.77 6.71
N ALA A 70 22.71 -13.70 7.26
CA ALA A 70 22.24 -12.57 6.46
C ALA A 70 23.42 -11.78 5.86
N THR A 71 23.24 -11.32 4.64
CA THR A 71 24.15 -10.35 4.01
C THR A 71 23.83 -8.93 4.49
N GLU A 72 24.79 -8.00 4.40
CA GLU A 72 24.51 -6.60 4.69
C GLU A 72 23.42 -6.06 3.74
N PRO A 73 22.40 -5.36 4.29
CA PRO A 73 21.33 -4.82 3.47
C PRO A 73 21.84 -3.69 2.57
N ALA A 74 21.38 -3.68 1.31
CA ALA A 74 21.78 -2.66 0.32
C ALA A 74 21.10 -1.29 0.51
N GLU A 75 20.03 -1.24 1.30
CA GLU A 75 19.30 -0.02 1.67
C GLU A 75 19.05 -0.03 3.18
N ASP A 76 18.88 1.16 3.77
CA ASP A 76 18.50 1.27 5.18
C ASP A 76 17.17 0.54 5.42
N PRO A 77 17.11 -0.39 6.40
CA PRO A 77 15.89 -1.13 6.67
C PRO A 77 14.81 -0.21 7.23
N GLU A 78 13.57 -0.47 6.83
CA GLU A 78 12.41 0.15 7.46
C GLU A 78 12.35 -0.20 8.95
N SER A 79 11.91 0.76 9.77
CA SER A 79 11.82 0.55 11.22
C SER A 79 10.63 -0.36 11.55
N PRO A 80 10.85 -1.47 12.27
CA PRO A 80 9.78 -2.35 12.71
C PRO A 80 8.92 -1.66 13.77
N LEU A 81 7.75 -2.24 14.05
CA LEU A 81 6.97 -1.83 15.21
C LEU A 81 7.77 -1.98 16.50
N LEU A 82 7.64 -1.00 17.39
CA LEU A 82 8.26 -0.99 18.71
C LEU A 82 7.17 -1.08 19.78
N VAL A 83 7.33 -2.01 20.72
CA VAL A 83 6.47 -2.13 21.90
C VAL A 83 7.19 -1.56 23.12
N PRO A 84 6.55 -0.69 23.92
CA PRO A 84 7.11 -0.22 25.18
C PRO A 84 7.51 -1.40 26.07
N LEU A 85 8.73 -1.37 26.61
CA LEU A 85 9.24 -2.42 27.49
C LEU A 85 8.40 -2.51 28.77
N HIS A 86 7.61 -3.57 28.90
CA HIS A 86 6.84 -3.85 30.10
C HIS A 86 6.67 -5.37 30.28
N ARG A 87 6.85 -5.88 31.51
CA ARG A 87 6.84 -7.33 31.78
C ARG A 87 5.50 -8.01 31.47
N GLU A 88 4.40 -7.28 31.63
CA GLU A 88 3.04 -7.81 31.45
C GLU A 88 2.38 -7.37 30.13
N ARG A 89 3.00 -6.47 29.36
CA ARG A 89 2.43 -5.91 28.12
C ARG A 89 3.32 -6.26 26.93
N GLY A 90 3.19 -7.50 26.47
CA GLY A 90 3.85 -7.99 25.26
C GLY A 90 3.00 -7.82 24.00
N TRP A 91 3.49 -8.35 22.88
CA TRP A 91 2.81 -8.29 21.57
C TRP A 91 1.37 -8.82 21.59
N SER A 92 1.11 -9.91 22.32
CA SER A 92 -0.24 -10.47 22.44
C SER A 92 -1.24 -9.51 23.08
N TYR A 93 -0.80 -8.77 24.11
CA TYR A 93 -1.62 -7.73 24.75
C TYR A 93 -1.90 -6.58 23.78
N VAL A 94 -0.86 -6.08 23.09
CA VAL A 94 -1.00 -4.99 22.11
C VAL A 94 -1.93 -5.40 20.97
N HIS A 95 -1.81 -6.63 20.48
CA HIS A 95 -2.72 -7.16 19.47
C HIS A 95 -4.17 -7.21 19.97
N GLN A 96 -4.43 -7.79 21.15
CA GLN A 96 -5.79 -7.81 21.71
C GLN A 96 -6.37 -6.41 21.88
N LEU A 97 -5.55 -5.47 22.35
CA LEU A 97 -5.94 -4.08 22.53
C LEU A 97 -6.25 -3.40 21.19
N SER A 98 -5.45 -3.66 20.14
CA SER A 98 -5.66 -3.07 18.81
C SER A 98 -6.95 -3.53 18.14
N GLN A 99 -7.47 -4.71 18.54
CA GLN A 99 -8.75 -5.25 18.07
C GLN A 99 -9.98 -4.66 18.80
N GLN A 100 -9.80 -3.77 19.78
CA GLN A 100 -10.89 -3.17 20.56
C GLN A 100 -11.12 -1.71 20.13
N PRO A 101 -12.24 -1.37 19.47
CA PRO A 101 -12.54 0.02 19.11
C PRO A 101 -12.56 0.98 20.30
N SER A 102 -12.97 0.50 21.47
CA SER A 102 -12.98 1.28 22.72
C SER A 102 -11.58 1.65 23.23
N ALA A 103 -10.53 0.97 22.75
CA ALA A 103 -9.14 1.29 23.05
C ALA A 103 -8.56 2.36 22.11
N ALA A 104 -9.38 2.95 21.22
CA ALA A 104 -8.95 4.07 20.40
C ALA A 104 -8.45 5.22 21.30
N GLY A 105 -7.18 5.60 21.12
CA GLY A 105 -6.51 6.60 21.96
C GLY A 105 -5.80 6.05 23.20
N ASP A 106 -5.80 4.73 23.44
CA ASP A 106 -4.97 4.13 24.48
C ASP A 106 -3.49 4.52 24.28
N PRO A 107 -2.79 5.05 25.31
CA PRO A 107 -1.41 5.52 25.16
C PRO A 107 -0.42 4.46 24.67
N THR A 108 -0.65 3.19 24.99
CA THR A 108 0.19 2.07 24.53
C THR A 108 0.00 1.85 23.03
N LEU A 109 -1.25 1.83 22.55
CA LEU A 109 -1.52 1.73 21.12
C LEU A 109 -1.00 2.94 20.36
N VAL A 110 -1.16 4.15 20.90
CA VAL A 110 -0.64 5.39 20.30
C VAL A 110 0.88 5.31 20.16
N ALA A 111 1.60 4.87 21.21
CA ALA A 111 3.05 4.73 21.17
C ALA A 111 3.52 3.66 20.17
N VAL A 112 2.88 2.48 20.16
CA VAL A 112 3.20 1.42 19.20
C VAL A 112 2.93 1.90 17.78
N ARG A 113 1.76 2.51 17.53
CA ARG A 113 1.40 3.00 16.21
C ARG A 113 2.35 4.08 15.70
N ALA A 114 2.83 4.97 16.59
CA ALA A 114 3.78 6.02 16.25
C ALA A 114 5.14 5.50 15.78
N SER A 115 5.51 4.24 16.10
CA SER A 115 6.74 3.64 15.59
C SER A 115 6.67 3.23 14.12
N ALA A 116 5.46 3.01 13.58
CA ALA A 116 5.24 2.77 12.16
C ALA A 116 5.16 4.10 11.38
N VAL A 117 6.31 4.56 10.91
CA VAL A 117 6.47 5.84 10.20
C VAL A 117 6.60 5.59 8.70
N VAL A 118 5.93 6.41 7.90
CA VAL A 118 6.21 6.56 6.46
C VAL A 118 7.26 7.66 6.30
N ARG A 119 8.24 7.41 5.44
CA ARG A 119 9.27 8.37 5.02
C ARG A 119 9.23 8.49 3.50
N ARG A 120 9.89 9.51 2.97
CA ARG A 120 10.16 9.55 1.53
C ARG A 120 10.88 8.27 1.12
N GLY A 121 10.40 7.63 0.07
CA GLY A 121 10.99 6.40 -0.46
C GLY A 121 10.48 5.12 0.22
N THR A 122 9.71 5.23 1.32
CA THR A 122 9.09 4.06 1.97
C THR A 122 8.26 3.29 0.95
N ARG A 123 8.47 1.98 0.89
CA ARG A 123 7.71 1.12 -0.02
C ARG A 123 6.32 0.92 0.53
N MET A 124 5.34 1.41 -0.22
CA MET A 124 3.93 1.33 0.08
C MET A 124 3.26 0.27 -0.79
N VAL A 125 2.22 -0.33 -0.24
CA VAL A 125 1.46 -1.43 -0.83
C VAL A 125 -0.02 -1.16 -0.70
N LYS A 126 -0.76 -1.44 -1.76
CA LYS A 126 -2.22 -1.54 -1.74
C LYS A 126 -2.63 -2.84 -2.39
N VAL A 127 -3.36 -3.66 -1.65
CA VAL A 127 -3.92 -4.92 -2.19
C VAL A 127 -5.12 -4.58 -3.06
N LEU A 128 -5.15 -5.17 -4.25
CA LEU A 128 -6.13 -4.91 -5.30
C LEU A 128 -6.92 -6.17 -5.62
N SER A 129 -8.19 -6.00 -5.98
CA SER A 129 -8.90 -7.01 -6.77
C SER A 129 -8.52 -6.94 -8.25
N ALA A 130 -8.97 -7.92 -9.02
CA ALA A 130 -8.79 -7.94 -10.47
C ALA A 130 -9.41 -6.71 -11.15
N GLY A 131 -10.58 -6.24 -10.67
CA GLY A 131 -11.23 -5.03 -11.17
C GLY A 131 -10.42 -3.77 -10.85
N GLN A 132 -9.89 -3.67 -9.64
CA GLN A 132 -9.03 -2.55 -9.26
C GLN A 132 -7.70 -2.55 -10.01
N LEU A 133 -7.11 -3.73 -10.26
CA LEU A 133 -5.94 -3.86 -11.13
C LEU A 133 -6.23 -3.32 -12.54
N ALA A 134 -7.37 -3.72 -13.12
CA ALA A 134 -7.82 -3.23 -14.42
C ALA A 134 -8.05 -1.71 -14.42
N ALA A 135 -8.47 -1.13 -13.30
CA ALA A 135 -8.63 0.31 -13.18
C ALA A 135 -7.28 1.04 -13.05
N VAL A 136 -6.32 0.50 -12.30
CA VAL A 136 -4.97 1.08 -12.15
C VAL A 136 -4.23 1.11 -13.48
N VAL A 137 -4.30 0.04 -14.29
CA VAL A 137 -3.69 0.04 -15.63
C VAL A 137 -4.33 1.07 -16.57
N ARG A 138 -5.58 1.48 -16.30
CA ARG A 138 -6.31 2.52 -17.04
C ARG A 138 -6.17 3.92 -16.44
N GLY A 139 -5.31 4.09 -15.43
CA GLY A 139 -4.97 5.40 -14.88
C GLY A 139 -5.55 5.70 -13.49
N TRP A 140 -6.19 4.75 -12.80
CA TRP A 140 -6.42 4.92 -11.36
C TRP A 140 -5.09 5.06 -10.62
N LEU A 141 -5.06 6.05 -9.74
CA LEU A 141 -3.91 6.40 -8.93
C LEU A 141 -4.03 5.80 -7.52
N PRO A 142 -2.92 5.63 -6.78
CA PRO A 142 -2.98 5.22 -5.38
C PRO A 142 -3.83 6.17 -4.54
N HIS A 143 -4.75 5.63 -3.74
CA HIS A 143 -5.60 6.39 -2.82
C HIS A 143 -6.13 5.50 -1.69
N GLY A 144 -6.70 6.12 -0.66
CA GLY A 144 -7.37 5.43 0.43
C GLY A 144 -6.42 4.60 1.28
N PHE A 145 -6.90 3.46 1.77
CA PHE A 145 -6.11 2.59 2.66
C PHE A 145 -4.90 1.98 1.95
N CYS A 146 -3.76 2.02 2.64
CA CYS A 146 -2.50 1.45 2.18
C CYS A 146 -1.61 1.04 3.37
N PHE A 147 -0.56 0.30 3.07
CA PHE A 147 0.32 -0.33 4.05
C PHE A 147 1.78 -0.11 3.67
N ARG A 148 2.69 -0.13 4.64
CA ARG A 148 4.11 -0.26 4.31
C ARG A 148 4.36 -1.73 3.93
N GLU A 149 5.12 -1.96 2.88
CA GLU A 149 5.54 -3.31 2.46
C GLU A 149 6.19 -4.06 3.63
N HIS A 150 6.96 -3.35 4.45
CA HIS A 150 7.59 -3.91 5.64
C HIS A 150 6.59 -4.61 6.56
N ASP A 151 5.47 -3.96 6.87
CA ASP A 151 4.49 -4.45 7.85
C ASP A 151 3.66 -5.63 7.32
N VAL A 152 3.62 -5.82 6.00
CA VAL A 152 2.76 -6.83 5.34
C VAL A 152 3.54 -7.88 4.57
N ALA A 153 4.88 -7.82 4.58
CA ALA A 153 5.75 -8.69 3.79
C ALA A 153 5.55 -10.19 4.07
N HIS A 154 5.07 -10.55 5.26
CA HIS A 154 4.77 -11.93 5.65
C HIS A 154 3.43 -12.44 5.07
N LEU A 155 2.55 -11.56 4.59
CA LEU A 155 1.29 -11.92 3.94
C LEU A 155 1.55 -12.21 2.46
N ARG A 156 1.80 -13.48 2.15
CA ARG A 156 2.26 -13.90 0.81
C ARG A 156 1.20 -14.59 -0.03
N THR A 157 0.15 -15.11 0.59
CA THR A 157 -0.90 -15.87 -0.09
C THR A 157 -2.15 -15.00 -0.27
N PRO A 158 -3.05 -15.33 -1.22
CA PRO A 158 -4.30 -14.62 -1.38
C PRO A 158 -5.16 -14.61 -0.11
N SER A 159 -5.16 -15.71 0.66
CA SER A 159 -5.85 -15.79 1.96
C SER A 159 -5.23 -14.87 3.00
N GLY A 160 -3.89 -14.82 3.09
CA GLY A 160 -3.19 -13.91 4.00
C GLY A 160 -3.43 -12.44 3.66
N LEU A 161 -3.42 -12.10 2.37
CA LEU A 161 -3.66 -10.73 1.89
C LEU A 161 -5.13 -10.30 1.92
N ALA A 162 -6.07 -11.23 2.10
CA ALA A 162 -7.51 -10.92 2.10
C ALA A 162 -7.89 -9.91 3.19
N VAL A 163 -7.19 -9.92 4.33
CA VAL A 163 -7.40 -9.00 5.45
C VAL A 163 -7.13 -7.53 5.08
N LEU A 164 -6.35 -7.29 4.02
CA LEU A 164 -5.95 -5.96 3.56
C LEU A 164 -6.83 -5.41 2.42
N ARG A 165 -7.77 -6.22 1.88
CA ARG A 165 -8.59 -5.83 0.72
C ARG A 165 -9.64 -4.79 1.10
N GLY A 166 -9.80 -3.78 0.24
CA GLY A 166 -10.75 -2.69 0.47
C GLY A 166 -12.13 -2.90 -0.16
N ASP A 167 -12.26 -3.71 -1.21
CA ASP A 167 -13.48 -3.76 -2.03
C ASP A 167 -14.52 -4.80 -1.60
N GLY A 168 -14.22 -5.60 -0.57
CA GLY A 168 -15.11 -6.65 -0.07
C GLY A 168 -15.28 -7.85 -1.01
N ALA A 169 -14.50 -7.93 -2.09
CA ALA A 169 -14.53 -9.06 -3.00
C ALA A 169 -13.94 -10.32 -2.33
N ALA A 170 -14.52 -11.48 -2.62
CA ALA A 170 -14.03 -12.77 -2.12
C ALA A 170 -12.57 -13.01 -2.52
N ALA A 171 -11.83 -13.70 -1.65
CA ALA A 171 -10.49 -14.17 -1.98
C ALA A 171 -10.56 -15.16 -3.16
N GLY A 172 -9.77 -14.91 -4.20
CA GLY A 172 -9.57 -15.85 -5.30
C GLY A 172 -8.20 -16.51 -5.19
N ASP A 173 -7.84 -17.34 -6.16
CA ASP A 173 -6.55 -18.06 -6.21
C ASP A 173 -5.34 -17.15 -6.43
N VAL A 174 -5.59 -15.90 -6.83
CA VAL A 174 -4.59 -14.86 -7.05
C VAL A 174 -5.01 -13.60 -6.29
N ALA A 175 -4.05 -12.97 -5.61
CA ALA A 175 -4.20 -11.61 -5.10
C ALA A 175 -3.29 -10.67 -5.88
N TYR A 176 -3.75 -9.45 -6.13
CA TYR A 176 -2.96 -8.44 -6.81
C TYR A 176 -2.56 -7.34 -5.84
N ALA A 177 -1.48 -6.63 -6.14
CA ALA A 177 -1.08 -5.46 -5.39
C ALA A 177 -0.44 -4.40 -6.27
N LEU A 178 -0.59 -3.14 -5.87
CA LEU A 178 0.21 -2.03 -6.35
C LEU A 178 1.28 -1.73 -5.32
N HIS A 179 2.54 -1.75 -5.75
CA HIS A 179 3.69 -1.31 -4.97
C HIS A 179 4.21 0.01 -5.52
N TRP A 180 4.50 0.95 -4.64
CA TRP A 180 5.11 2.23 -5.02
C TRP A 180 5.99 2.75 -3.89
N ARG A 181 6.79 3.78 -4.16
CA ARG A 181 7.52 4.49 -3.12
C ARG A 181 6.78 5.76 -2.72
N ALA A 182 6.59 5.98 -1.43
CA ALA A 182 6.00 7.19 -0.88
C ALA A 182 6.78 8.41 -1.36
N VAL A 183 6.10 9.32 -2.07
CA VAL A 183 6.72 10.55 -2.59
C VAL A 183 7.11 11.48 -1.46
N ASP A 184 6.17 11.68 -0.54
CA ASP A 184 6.37 12.46 0.67
C ASP A 184 5.56 11.88 1.83
N PRO A 185 6.08 11.84 3.07
CA PRO A 185 5.32 11.35 4.21
C PRO A 185 4.06 12.17 4.51
N THR A 186 3.99 13.43 4.07
CA THR A 186 2.78 14.27 4.22
C THR A 186 1.60 13.80 3.36
N ASP A 187 1.80 12.83 2.48
CA ASP A 187 0.71 12.22 1.72
C ASP A 187 -0.06 11.15 2.50
N TYR A 188 0.35 10.86 3.74
CA TYR A 188 -0.20 9.75 4.52
C TYR A 188 -0.62 10.23 5.90
N ASP A 189 -1.78 9.74 6.34
CA ASP A 189 -2.27 9.91 7.69
C ASP A 189 -2.56 8.54 8.31
N VAL A 190 -2.67 8.53 9.63
CA VAL A 190 -3.11 7.36 10.40
C VAL A 190 -4.62 7.49 10.62
N PRO A 191 -5.45 6.47 10.33
CA PRO A 191 -6.91 6.55 10.43
C PRO A 191 -7.39 6.45 11.89
N VAL A 192 -6.95 7.40 12.71
CA VAL A 192 -7.24 7.53 14.14
C VAL A 192 -7.65 8.97 14.48
N GLY A 193 -8.28 9.13 15.64
CA GLY A 193 -8.56 10.43 16.22
C GLY A 193 -9.71 11.21 15.55
N PRO A 194 -9.90 12.49 15.93
CA PRO A 194 -11.08 13.26 15.57
C PRO A 194 -11.29 13.43 14.05
N ALA A 195 -10.21 13.56 13.28
CA ALA A 195 -10.26 13.72 11.83
C ALA A 195 -10.85 12.50 11.11
N HIS A 196 -10.78 11.31 11.73
CA HIS A 196 -11.21 10.05 11.14
C HIS A 196 -12.38 9.39 11.90
N ARG A 197 -12.98 10.09 12.87
CA ARG A 197 -14.09 9.55 13.70
C ARG A 197 -15.33 9.15 12.90
N GLY A 198 -15.48 9.69 11.69
CA GLY A 198 -16.55 9.34 10.76
C GLY A 198 -16.45 7.90 10.25
N LEU A 199 -15.23 7.38 10.06
CA LEU A 199 -15.03 6.07 9.46
C LEU A 199 -15.56 4.91 10.32
N PRO A 200 -15.29 4.84 11.64
CA PRO A 200 -15.89 3.82 12.50
C PRO A 200 -17.40 3.99 12.69
N ALA A 201 -17.93 5.22 12.50
CA ALA A 201 -19.34 5.53 12.65
C ALA A 201 -20.20 5.12 11.42
N LEU A 202 -19.57 4.82 10.28
CA LEU A 202 -20.27 4.38 9.08
C LEU A 202 -20.91 2.99 9.30
N PRO A 203 -22.21 2.85 9.02
CA PRO A 203 -22.91 1.59 9.27
C PRO A 203 -22.46 0.51 8.28
N SER A 204 -22.62 -0.75 8.67
CA SER A 204 -22.15 -1.90 7.87
C SER A 204 -22.71 -1.97 6.45
N ARG A 205 -23.90 -1.40 6.21
CA ARG A 205 -24.53 -1.38 4.88
C ARG A 205 -23.89 -0.38 3.92
N ASP A 206 -23.22 0.64 4.45
CA ASP A 206 -22.65 1.75 3.68
C ASP A 206 -21.14 1.58 3.49
N ARG A 207 -20.54 0.45 3.94
CA ARG A 207 -19.10 0.20 3.86
C ARG A 207 -18.76 -1.03 3.02
N ALA A 208 -17.60 -1.01 2.38
CA ALA A 208 -16.95 -2.16 1.76
C ALA A 208 -15.69 -2.58 2.54
N GLY A 209 -15.36 -3.87 2.48
CA GLY A 209 -14.18 -4.43 3.13
C GLY A 209 -14.26 -4.52 4.67
N PRO A 210 -13.12 -4.79 5.35
CA PRO A 210 -13.04 -4.88 6.80
C PRO A 210 -13.45 -3.58 7.51
N PRO A 211 -14.00 -3.66 8.74
CA PRO A 211 -14.34 -2.46 9.50
C PRO A 211 -13.10 -1.60 9.81
N VAL A 212 -13.31 -0.30 10.00
CA VAL A 212 -12.27 0.60 10.55
C VAL A 212 -12.49 0.67 12.05
N LEU A 213 -11.51 0.22 12.84
CA LEU A 213 -11.64 0.18 14.31
C LEU A 213 -11.35 1.54 14.97
N GLY A 214 -10.67 2.45 14.26
CA GLY A 214 -10.19 3.71 14.83
C GLY A 214 -8.96 3.56 15.74
N THR A 215 -8.36 2.37 15.80
CA THR A 215 -7.13 2.07 16.55
C THR A 215 -5.85 2.23 15.72
N GLY A 216 -5.98 2.41 14.39
CA GLY A 216 -4.86 2.54 13.45
C GLY A 216 -4.25 1.21 13.01
N PHE A 217 -4.91 0.09 13.32
CA PHE A 217 -4.49 -1.27 12.96
C PHE A 217 -5.62 -2.03 12.24
N VAL A 218 -5.21 -2.95 11.36
CA VAL A 218 -6.12 -3.84 10.63
C VAL A 218 -6.86 -4.75 11.62
N PRO A 219 -8.18 -4.97 11.45
CA PRO A 219 -8.88 -6.05 12.12
C PRO A 219 -8.28 -7.41 11.70
N SER A 220 -7.59 -8.09 12.62
CA SER A 220 -6.86 -9.32 12.33
C SER A 220 -6.87 -10.25 13.54
N SER A 221 -6.89 -11.56 13.29
CA SER A 221 -6.89 -12.59 14.34
C SER A 221 -5.49 -12.96 14.82
N GLY A 222 -4.43 -12.61 14.08
CA GLY A 222 -3.08 -13.05 14.41
C GLY A 222 -1.96 -12.12 13.97
N GLN A 223 -2.26 -10.95 13.42
CA GLN A 223 -1.25 -10.03 12.88
C GLN A 223 -1.53 -8.60 13.34
N LEU A 224 -0.51 -7.94 13.89
CA LEU A 224 -0.59 -6.53 14.26
C LEU A 224 -0.08 -5.67 13.09
N ILE A 225 -1.01 -5.23 12.24
CA ILE A 225 -0.68 -4.55 10.98
C ILE A 225 -1.11 -3.08 11.07
N PRO A 226 -0.16 -2.12 11.03
CA PRO A 226 -0.48 -0.69 10.98
C PRO A 226 -1.16 -0.31 9.67
N GLU A 227 -2.18 0.54 9.77
CA GLU A 227 -2.89 1.06 8.60
C GLU A 227 -2.53 2.51 8.35
N PHE A 228 -2.37 2.87 7.08
CA PHE A 228 -2.26 4.24 6.63
C PHE A 228 -3.40 4.54 5.65
N VAL A 229 -3.78 5.81 5.57
CA VAL A 229 -4.66 6.32 4.51
C VAL A 229 -3.91 7.40 3.75
N THR A 230 -4.19 7.54 2.45
CA THR A 230 -3.75 8.74 1.74
C THR A 230 -4.44 9.95 2.36
N ARG A 231 -3.70 11.04 2.54
CA ARG A 231 -4.20 12.27 3.18
C ARG A 231 -5.46 12.74 2.45
N ASP A 232 -6.49 13.06 3.23
CA ASP A 232 -7.81 13.46 2.72
C ASP A 232 -8.42 12.41 1.73
N PHE A 233 -8.03 11.13 1.79
CA PHE A 233 -8.40 10.07 0.84
C PHE A 233 -8.12 10.41 -0.64
N THR A 234 -7.24 11.37 -0.88
CA THR A 234 -6.97 11.90 -2.21
C THR A 234 -6.08 10.96 -3.02
N ASP A 235 -6.19 11.05 -4.34
CA ASP A 235 -5.26 10.40 -5.26
C ASP A 235 -3.83 10.94 -5.06
N LEU A 236 -2.86 10.02 -5.09
CA LEU A 236 -1.43 10.32 -5.07
C LEU A 236 -0.85 10.18 -6.48
N PRO A 237 0.09 11.05 -6.89
CA PRO A 237 0.77 10.84 -8.16
C PRO A 237 1.56 9.53 -8.13
N LEU A 238 1.47 8.76 -9.22
CA LEU A 238 2.18 7.49 -9.33
C LEU A 238 3.68 7.75 -9.60
N PRO A 239 4.60 7.33 -8.70
CA PRO A 239 6.02 7.52 -8.91
C PRO A 239 6.56 6.60 -10.01
N ALA A 240 7.73 6.95 -10.55
CA ALA A 240 8.43 6.07 -11.46
C ALA A 240 8.72 4.72 -10.80
N ASN A 241 8.73 3.66 -11.60
CA ASN A 241 9.06 2.30 -11.17
C ASN A 241 8.08 1.67 -10.18
N ALA A 242 6.90 2.26 -9.98
CA ALA A 242 5.80 1.56 -9.32
C ALA A 242 5.51 0.22 -10.05
N THR A 243 5.13 -0.81 -9.31
CA THR A 243 4.92 -2.15 -9.85
C THR A 243 3.55 -2.70 -9.52
N LEU A 244 2.98 -3.42 -10.49
CA LEU A 244 1.81 -4.25 -10.27
C LEU A 244 2.28 -5.69 -10.07
N LEU A 245 1.78 -6.32 -9.02
CA LEU A 245 2.18 -7.65 -8.58
C LEU A 245 1.00 -8.62 -8.57
N ALA A 246 1.31 -9.90 -8.67
CA ALA A 246 0.42 -11.00 -8.34
C ALA A 246 1.07 -11.90 -7.29
N TYR A 247 0.24 -12.39 -6.37
CA TYR A 247 0.57 -13.39 -5.36
C TYR A 247 -0.19 -14.68 -5.64
N THR A 248 0.52 -15.79 -5.80
CA THR A 248 -0.07 -17.11 -6.02
C THR A 248 -0.49 -17.77 -4.70
N SER A 249 -1.31 -18.81 -4.77
CA SER A 249 -1.66 -19.67 -3.63
C SER A 249 -0.42 -20.18 -2.87
N ASP A 250 0.67 -20.42 -3.59
CA ASP A 250 1.92 -20.91 -3.02
C ASP A 250 2.82 -19.78 -2.48
N GLY A 251 2.33 -18.55 -2.38
CA GLY A 251 3.10 -17.44 -1.80
C GLY A 251 4.17 -16.83 -2.72
N VAL A 252 4.17 -17.19 -4.00
CA VAL A 252 5.09 -16.63 -5.00
C VAL A 252 4.60 -15.25 -5.40
N GLU A 253 5.47 -14.25 -5.31
CA GLU A 253 5.22 -12.91 -5.85
C GLU A 253 5.77 -12.81 -7.27
N VAL A 254 4.95 -12.29 -8.16
CA VAL A 254 5.27 -12.13 -9.57
C VAL A 254 5.05 -10.67 -9.94
N VAL A 255 6.09 -10.00 -10.41
CA VAL A 255 5.97 -8.66 -10.99
C VAL A 255 5.27 -8.78 -12.36
N LEU A 256 4.06 -8.26 -12.45
CA LEU A 256 3.25 -8.25 -13.66
C LEU A 256 3.68 -7.13 -14.60
N TYR A 257 3.70 -5.90 -14.07
CA TYR A 257 4.01 -4.69 -14.81
C TYR A 257 4.85 -3.72 -13.98
N ARG A 258 5.62 -2.87 -14.65
CA ARG A 258 6.36 -1.74 -14.08
C ARG A 258 5.97 -0.45 -14.78
N TYR A 259 5.65 0.58 -14.01
CA TYR A 259 5.27 1.89 -14.52
C TYR A 259 6.48 2.63 -15.09
N GLN A 260 6.31 3.14 -16.31
CA GLN A 260 7.24 4.00 -17.05
C GLN A 260 6.64 5.41 -17.07
N ALA A 261 7.15 6.29 -16.21
CA ALA A 261 6.59 7.65 -16.05
C ALA A 261 6.73 8.47 -17.34
N GLU A 262 7.85 8.32 -18.05
CA GLU A 262 8.15 9.00 -19.32
C GLU A 262 7.17 8.68 -20.44
N GLN A 263 6.66 7.44 -20.44
CA GLN A 263 5.72 6.94 -21.43
C GLN A 263 4.28 7.01 -20.92
N ARG A 264 4.09 7.35 -19.63
CA ARG A 264 2.83 7.27 -18.91
C ARG A 264 2.13 5.93 -19.14
N GLY A 265 2.84 4.84 -18.92
CA GLY A 265 2.31 3.50 -19.19
C GLY A 265 2.98 2.40 -18.40
N TRP A 266 2.43 1.20 -18.52
CA TRP A 266 2.88 0.02 -17.83
C TRP A 266 3.58 -0.92 -18.80
N LEU A 267 4.83 -1.26 -18.49
CA LEU A 267 5.62 -2.23 -19.23
C LEU A 267 5.51 -3.61 -18.56
N ARG A 268 5.18 -4.64 -19.34
CA ARG A 268 5.06 -6.00 -18.84
C ARG A 268 6.41 -6.54 -18.39
N MET A 269 6.45 -7.10 -17.19
CA MET A 269 7.61 -7.76 -16.60
C MET A 269 7.44 -9.28 -16.52
N VAL A 270 6.21 -9.77 -16.60
CA VAL A 270 5.88 -11.18 -16.41
C VAL A 270 6.21 -12.03 -17.66
N GLY A 271 6.92 -13.14 -17.44
CA GLY A 271 7.25 -14.13 -18.47
C GLY A 271 6.11 -15.10 -18.79
N PRO A 272 6.26 -15.93 -19.86
CA PRO A 272 5.21 -16.83 -20.34
C PRO A 272 4.57 -17.73 -19.27
N ARG A 273 5.38 -18.26 -18.34
CA ARG A 273 4.92 -19.19 -17.29
C ARG A 273 3.81 -18.64 -16.39
N PHE A 274 3.74 -17.32 -16.23
CA PHE A 274 2.84 -16.64 -15.30
C PHE A 274 1.79 -15.77 -16.00
N ARG A 275 1.69 -15.83 -17.34
CA ARG A 275 0.68 -15.04 -18.09
C ARG A 275 -0.76 -15.38 -17.67
N HIS A 276 -0.99 -16.63 -17.27
CA HIS A 276 -2.30 -17.08 -16.79
C HIS A 276 -2.80 -16.28 -15.57
N LEU A 277 -1.90 -15.65 -14.80
CA LEU A 277 -2.27 -14.79 -13.67
C LEU A 277 -3.05 -13.54 -14.11
N LEU A 278 -3.03 -13.17 -15.40
CA LEU A 278 -3.80 -12.05 -15.94
C LEU A 278 -5.16 -12.46 -16.52
N ALA A 279 -5.43 -13.76 -16.65
CA ALA A 279 -6.62 -14.25 -17.36
C ALA A 279 -7.94 -13.83 -16.70
N GLY A 280 -7.94 -13.61 -15.37
CA GLY A 280 -9.10 -13.14 -14.61
C GLY A 280 -9.25 -11.62 -14.53
N VAL A 281 -8.39 -10.85 -15.20
CA VAL A 281 -8.36 -9.39 -15.10
C VAL A 281 -9.24 -8.76 -16.18
N PRO A 282 -10.32 -8.02 -15.84
CA PRO A 282 -11.27 -7.51 -16.81
C PRO A 282 -10.64 -6.59 -17.86
N GLY A 283 -10.82 -6.94 -19.14
CA GLY A 283 -10.37 -6.13 -20.28
C GLY A 283 -8.85 -5.94 -20.34
N LEU A 284 -8.09 -6.92 -19.84
CA LEU A 284 -6.65 -7.00 -19.97
C LEU A 284 -6.28 -8.27 -20.75
N SER A 285 -5.51 -8.12 -21.83
CA SER A 285 -4.96 -9.28 -22.54
C SER A 285 -3.68 -9.79 -21.87
N PRO A 286 -3.53 -11.10 -21.58
CA PRO A 286 -2.30 -11.67 -21.03
C PRO A 286 -1.04 -11.48 -21.89
N ASP A 287 -1.24 -11.24 -23.20
CA ASP A 287 -0.16 -11.04 -24.16
C ASP A 287 0.19 -9.57 -24.38
N GLN A 288 -0.53 -8.65 -23.74
CA GLN A 288 -0.29 -7.22 -23.90
C GLN A 288 0.99 -6.78 -23.18
N GLU A 289 2.00 -6.39 -23.97
CA GLU A 289 3.33 -6.04 -23.48
C GLU A 289 3.42 -4.62 -22.92
N TYR A 290 2.61 -3.71 -23.45
CA TYR A 290 2.56 -2.32 -23.04
C TYR A 290 1.11 -1.85 -22.89
N LEU A 291 0.83 -1.16 -21.79
CA LEU A 291 -0.48 -0.57 -21.49
C LEU A 291 -0.29 0.94 -21.32
N PRO A 292 -0.72 1.78 -22.28
CA PRO A 292 -0.76 3.21 -22.03
C PRO A 292 -1.76 3.50 -20.91
N SER A 293 -1.37 4.34 -19.95
CA SER A 293 -2.36 4.98 -19.08
C SER A 293 -3.19 5.88 -19.99
N GLY A 294 -4.50 5.65 -20.08
CA GLY A 294 -5.33 6.28 -21.10
C GLY A 294 -5.32 7.82 -21.08
N ASP A 295 -5.96 8.43 -22.06
CA ASP A 295 -5.97 9.89 -22.26
C ASP A 295 -6.83 10.67 -21.23
N LEU A 296 -7.35 9.99 -20.21
CA LEU A 296 -8.21 10.62 -19.22
C LEU A 296 -7.41 11.62 -18.37
N PRO A 297 -7.93 12.84 -18.13
CA PRO A 297 -7.32 13.79 -17.22
C PRO A 297 -7.09 13.17 -15.85
N ARG A 298 -5.86 13.31 -15.32
CA ARG A 298 -5.52 12.82 -13.99
C ARG A 298 -6.06 13.79 -12.94
N SER A 299 -6.64 13.24 -11.88
CA SER A 299 -7.12 13.94 -10.68
C SER A 299 -5.99 14.61 -9.88
N THR A 300 -4.75 14.15 -10.06
CA THR A 300 -3.54 14.74 -9.48
C THR A 300 -2.33 14.58 -10.41
N GLN A 301 -1.36 15.47 -10.28
CA GLN A 301 -0.07 15.38 -10.98
C GLN A 301 1.07 15.99 -10.15
N LEU A 302 2.31 15.62 -10.46
CA LEU A 302 3.49 16.32 -9.94
C LEU A 302 3.88 17.43 -10.91
N VAL A 303 4.07 18.63 -10.39
CA VAL A 303 4.61 19.78 -11.13
C VAL A 303 5.88 20.26 -10.44
N GLY A 304 6.81 20.78 -11.21
CA GLY A 304 8.05 21.32 -10.68
C GLY A 304 8.66 22.39 -11.56
N GLY A 305 9.47 23.25 -10.95
CA GLY A 305 10.17 24.31 -11.65
C GLY A 305 11.56 23.91 -12.10
N TYR A 306 11.98 24.38 -13.26
CA TYR A 306 13.36 24.30 -13.71
C TYR A 306 13.67 25.51 -14.61
N ALA A 307 14.78 26.20 -14.34
CA ALA A 307 15.25 27.34 -15.15
C ALA A 307 14.18 28.42 -15.39
N GLY A 308 13.36 28.72 -14.37
CA GLY A 308 12.31 29.73 -14.43
C GLY A 308 11.02 29.32 -15.15
N ALA A 309 10.88 28.06 -15.57
CA ALA A 309 9.67 27.51 -16.17
C ALA A 309 9.09 26.35 -15.34
N GLU A 310 7.77 26.19 -15.40
CA GLU A 310 7.05 25.05 -14.82
C GLU A 310 6.99 23.89 -15.81
N TYR A 311 7.21 22.68 -15.30
CA TYR A 311 7.07 21.43 -16.04
C TYR A 311 6.31 20.40 -15.20
N GLU A 312 5.79 19.35 -15.84
CA GLU A 312 5.43 18.14 -15.12
C GLU A 312 6.70 17.50 -14.55
N ALA A 313 6.61 16.96 -13.35
CA ALA A 313 7.73 16.32 -12.66
C ALA A 313 7.47 14.82 -12.46
N VAL A 314 8.55 14.08 -12.23
CA VAL A 314 8.55 12.66 -11.86
C VAL A 314 9.25 12.50 -10.53
N ALA A 315 8.64 11.73 -9.63
CA ALA A 315 9.32 11.20 -8.46
C ALA A 315 10.00 9.87 -8.83
N ASP A 316 11.32 9.84 -8.84
CA ASP A 316 12.15 8.68 -9.18
C ASP A 316 12.95 8.25 -7.96
N LEU A 317 12.23 7.80 -6.93
CA LEU A 317 12.79 7.58 -5.61
C LEU A 317 13.64 6.29 -5.53
N PRO A 318 14.76 6.31 -4.80
CA PRO A 318 15.24 7.36 -3.89
C PRO A 318 15.98 8.54 -4.57
N GLY A 319 16.13 8.55 -5.90
CA GLY A 319 16.88 9.55 -6.68
C GLY A 319 16.25 10.95 -6.78
N GLY A 320 15.16 11.22 -6.06
CA GLY A 320 14.54 12.55 -5.97
C GLY A 320 13.53 12.86 -7.08
N PHE A 321 13.48 14.12 -7.48
CA PHE A 321 12.50 14.66 -8.41
C PHE A 321 13.18 15.24 -9.65
N ARG A 322 12.59 15.00 -10.83
CA ARG A 322 13.13 15.48 -12.10
C ARG A 322 12.04 15.90 -13.07
N VAL A 323 12.41 16.72 -14.05
CA VAL A 323 11.49 17.17 -15.10
C VAL A 323 11.06 16.00 -15.99
N LEU A 324 9.75 15.87 -16.22
CA LEU A 324 9.16 15.01 -17.27
C LEU A 324 9.25 15.74 -18.62
N ALA A 325 10.43 15.80 -19.22
CA ALA A 325 10.56 16.23 -20.62
C ALA A 325 10.55 15.01 -21.56
N MET A 326 10.40 15.19 -22.87
CA MET A 326 10.74 14.14 -23.86
C MET A 326 12.06 14.45 -24.58
N THR A 327 12.87 15.34 -24.00
CA THR A 327 14.13 15.83 -24.55
C THR A 327 15.30 15.47 -23.61
N ARG A 328 16.54 15.89 -23.95
CA ARG A 328 17.72 15.79 -23.06
C ARG A 328 17.50 16.45 -21.68
N ALA A 329 16.45 17.28 -21.52
CA ALA A 329 16.10 17.93 -20.25
C ALA A 329 15.44 17.01 -19.20
N THR A 330 15.07 15.78 -19.56
CA THR A 330 14.60 14.71 -18.65
C THR A 330 15.56 14.39 -17.50
N ARG A 331 16.82 14.80 -17.70
CA ARG A 331 17.95 14.75 -16.77
C ARG A 331 17.79 15.53 -15.49
N TYR A 332 17.10 16.66 -15.58
CA TYR A 332 17.38 17.75 -14.66
C TYR A 332 16.56 17.62 -13.39
N PRO A 333 17.21 17.72 -12.22
CA PRO A 333 16.49 17.85 -10.97
C PRO A 333 15.67 19.14 -11.00
N VAL A 334 14.47 19.08 -10.44
CA VAL A 334 13.62 20.28 -10.29
C VAL A 334 14.11 21.14 -9.13
N GLU A 335 13.91 22.46 -9.25
CA GLU A 335 14.25 23.47 -8.23
C GLU A 335 13.18 23.57 -7.14
N TRP A 336 11.94 23.19 -7.46
CA TRP A 336 10.83 23.00 -6.54
C TRP A 336 9.89 21.94 -7.09
N VAL A 337 9.10 21.30 -6.24
CA VAL A 337 8.09 20.33 -6.66
C VAL A 337 6.84 20.43 -5.79
N ALA A 338 5.68 20.23 -6.40
CA ALA A 338 4.40 20.18 -5.72
C ALA A 338 3.48 19.12 -6.33
N ARG A 339 2.60 18.57 -5.50
CA ARG A 339 1.44 17.81 -5.97
C ARG A 339 0.30 18.76 -6.25
N ARG A 340 -0.13 18.81 -7.51
CA ARG A 340 -1.27 19.58 -7.98
C ARG A 340 -2.53 18.72 -8.01
N LEU A 341 -3.60 19.16 -7.36
CA LEU A 341 -4.90 18.50 -7.34
C LEU A 341 -6.05 19.52 -7.36
N ARG A 342 -7.25 19.11 -7.78
CA ARG A 342 -8.46 19.94 -7.79
C ARG A 342 -9.37 19.58 -6.63
N LEU A 343 -9.68 20.55 -5.78
CA LEU A 343 -10.56 20.39 -4.61
C LEU A 343 -11.78 21.27 -4.77
N ALA A 344 -12.91 20.81 -4.22
CA ALA A 344 -14.17 21.54 -4.23
C ALA A 344 -15.02 21.24 -3.01
N GLN A 345 -16.14 21.94 -2.88
CA GLN A 345 -17.18 21.74 -1.88
C GLN A 345 -18.49 21.35 -2.57
N TRP A 346 -19.18 20.36 -2.04
CA TRP A 346 -20.51 20.00 -2.52
C TRP A 346 -21.38 19.52 -1.35
N ARG A 347 -22.55 20.15 -1.19
CA ARG A 347 -23.50 19.85 -0.10
C ARG A 347 -22.85 19.81 1.29
N GLY A 348 -21.93 20.74 1.55
CA GLY A 348 -21.23 20.87 2.83
C GLY A 348 -20.05 19.88 3.02
N ALA A 349 -19.77 19.01 2.05
CA ALA A 349 -18.64 18.10 2.10
C ALA A 349 -17.48 18.59 1.22
N ARG A 350 -16.26 18.53 1.77
CA ARG A 350 -15.02 18.77 1.02
C ARG A 350 -14.69 17.54 0.18
N CYS A 351 -14.41 17.77 -1.09
CA CYS A 351 -14.18 16.72 -2.06
C CYS A 351 -12.93 16.97 -2.93
N GLN A 352 -12.30 15.90 -3.40
CA GLN A 352 -11.42 15.95 -4.57
C GLN A 352 -12.26 15.79 -5.84
N VAL A 353 -11.98 16.62 -6.85
CA VAL A 353 -12.53 16.44 -8.20
C VAL A 353 -11.64 15.44 -8.94
N LEU A 354 -12.21 14.28 -9.27
CA LEU A 354 -11.47 13.19 -9.92
C LEU A 354 -11.46 13.34 -11.44
N ARG A 355 -12.61 13.74 -12.00
CA ARG A 355 -12.80 13.95 -13.44
C ARG A 355 -14.01 14.80 -13.71
N GLU A 356 -14.05 15.36 -14.91
CA GLU A 356 -15.15 16.15 -15.44
C GLU A 356 -15.61 15.55 -16.76
N GLU A 357 -16.91 15.29 -16.88
CA GLU A 357 -17.54 14.71 -18.08
C GLU A 357 -18.86 15.43 -18.34
N SER A 358 -18.96 16.15 -19.48
CA SER A 358 -20.20 16.78 -19.93
C SER A 358 -20.91 17.65 -18.88
N GLY A 359 -20.15 18.46 -18.13
CA GLY A 359 -20.67 19.35 -17.08
C GLY A 359 -20.97 18.64 -15.75
N TRP A 360 -20.65 17.35 -15.62
CA TRP A 360 -20.69 16.61 -14.37
C TRP A 360 -19.28 16.39 -13.81
N LEU A 361 -19.16 16.48 -12.49
CA LEU A 361 -17.91 16.23 -11.76
C LEU A 361 -18.02 14.93 -10.98
N ARG A 362 -17.06 14.02 -11.15
CA ARG A 362 -16.90 12.87 -10.24
C ARG A 362 -16.09 13.36 -9.05
N LEU A 363 -16.69 13.30 -7.87
CA LEU A 363 -16.14 13.78 -6.63
C LEU A 363 -15.81 12.60 -5.71
N ARG A 364 -14.75 12.75 -4.91
CA ARG A 364 -14.43 11.85 -3.77
C ARG A 364 -14.46 12.64 -2.47
N LEU A 365 -15.12 12.12 -1.45
CA LEU A 365 -15.17 12.74 -0.13
C LEU A 365 -13.78 12.73 0.53
N CYS A 366 -13.34 13.88 1.04
CA CYS A 366 -12.05 13.99 1.74
C CYS A 366 -12.09 13.52 3.20
N ALA A 367 -13.26 13.60 3.83
CA ALA A 367 -13.49 13.16 5.21
C ALA A 367 -14.84 12.43 5.26
N PRO A 368 -14.88 11.13 4.92
CA PRO A 368 -16.12 10.38 4.89
C PRO A 368 -16.68 10.15 6.30
N ASP A 369 -17.95 10.50 6.47
CA ASP A 369 -18.74 10.25 7.67
C ASP A 369 -20.22 10.02 7.28
N PRO A 370 -21.07 9.53 8.21
CA PRO A 370 -22.47 9.25 7.90
C PRO A 370 -23.25 10.45 7.36
N ASP A 371 -22.97 11.67 7.85
CA ASP A 371 -23.70 12.88 7.47
C ASP A 371 -23.29 13.33 6.06
N ALA A 372 -21.99 13.32 5.76
CA ALA A 372 -21.45 13.63 4.44
C ALA A 372 -21.93 12.63 3.40
N VAL A 373 -21.95 11.33 3.72
CA VAL A 373 -22.49 10.27 2.84
C VAL A 373 -23.99 10.48 2.60
N ALA A 374 -24.78 10.76 3.64
CA ALA A 374 -26.21 10.99 3.50
C ALA A 374 -26.53 12.26 2.70
N ALA A 375 -25.81 13.36 2.93
CA ALA A 375 -26.04 14.64 2.24
C ALA A 375 -25.69 14.56 0.75
N THR A 376 -24.59 13.88 0.41
CA THR A 376 -24.08 13.79 -0.96
C THR A 376 -24.66 12.63 -1.74
N GLY A 377 -25.11 11.57 -1.07
CA GLY A 377 -25.48 10.30 -1.70
C GLY A 377 -24.26 9.52 -2.24
N ALA A 378 -23.06 9.79 -1.70
CA ALA A 378 -21.84 9.14 -2.16
C ALA A 378 -21.84 7.64 -1.90
N GLN A 379 -21.33 6.88 -2.87
CA GLN A 379 -21.28 5.43 -2.83
C GLN A 379 -19.88 4.96 -2.41
N CYS A 380 -19.82 4.00 -1.49
CA CYS A 380 -18.58 3.35 -1.10
C CYS A 380 -18.01 2.57 -2.29
N GLN A 381 -16.86 2.99 -2.80
CA GLN A 381 -16.15 2.30 -3.88
C GLN A 381 -15.22 1.22 -3.33
N GLU A 382 -14.59 1.51 -2.20
CA GLU A 382 -13.78 0.61 -1.40
C GLU A 382 -13.74 1.14 0.04
N ARG A 383 -13.14 0.38 0.95
CA ARG A 383 -12.99 0.72 2.37
C ARG A 383 -12.53 2.16 2.55
N GLY A 384 -13.42 2.98 3.13
CA GLY A 384 -13.15 4.39 3.45
C GLY A 384 -13.17 5.35 2.25
N VAL A 385 -13.50 4.90 1.03
CA VAL A 385 -13.50 5.76 -0.16
C VAL A 385 -14.90 5.86 -0.73
N TYR A 386 -15.41 7.08 -0.75
CA TYR A 386 -16.78 7.39 -1.13
C TYR A 386 -16.78 8.38 -2.28
N GLU A 387 -17.44 8.01 -3.37
CA GLU A 387 -17.45 8.79 -4.60
C GLU A 387 -18.87 9.02 -5.12
N VAL A 388 -19.04 10.11 -5.85
CA VAL A 388 -20.34 10.56 -6.33
C VAL A 388 -20.19 11.41 -7.58
N TRP A 389 -21.23 11.42 -8.41
CA TRP A 389 -21.35 12.37 -9.52
C TRP A 389 -22.22 13.55 -9.11
N ALA A 390 -21.70 14.76 -9.31
CA ALA A 390 -22.38 16.01 -8.99
C ALA A 390 -22.49 16.89 -10.24
N PRO A 391 -23.58 17.64 -10.44
CA PRO A 391 -23.64 18.67 -11.47
C PRO A 391 -22.60 19.76 -11.17
N GLY A 392 -21.72 20.09 -12.13
CA GLY A 392 -20.64 21.05 -11.92
C GLY A 392 -21.14 22.44 -11.49
N ALA A 393 -22.33 22.84 -11.92
CA ALA A 393 -22.95 24.11 -11.55
C ALA A 393 -23.38 24.20 -10.06
N GLU A 394 -23.51 23.06 -9.36
CA GLU A 394 -23.84 23.01 -7.93
C GLU A 394 -22.59 22.95 -7.04
N VAL A 395 -21.41 22.74 -7.64
CA VAL A 395 -20.15 22.60 -6.92
C VAL A 395 -19.55 23.98 -6.66
N THR A 396 -19.12 24.22 -5.43
CA THR A 396 -18.56 25.50 -4.99
C THR A 396 -17.10 25.35 -4.58
N ASP A 397 -16.38 26.46 -4.44
CA ASP A 397 -14.96 26.49 -4.04
C ASP A 397 -14.06 25.57 -4.87
N ASP A 398 -14.41 25.38 -6.14
CA ASP A 398 -13.67 24.55 -7.07
C ASP A 398 -12.35 25.24 -7.46
N ARG A 399 -11.25 24.67 -6.98
CA ARG A 399 -9.91 25.25 -7.14
C ARG A 399 -8.85 24.18 -7.34
N VAL A 400 -7.89 24.52 -8.18
CA VAL A 400 -6.62 23.80 -8.28
C VAL A 400 -5.73 24.26 -7.12
N MET A 401 -5.14 23.30 -6.41
CA MET A 401 -4.23 23.53 -5.29
C MET A 401 -2.91 22.81 -5.51
N ASP A 402 -1.82 23.47 -5.14
CA ASP A 402 -0.48 22.91 -5.14
C ASP A 402 -0.02 22.64 -3.70
N VAL A 403 0.28 21.38 -3.40
CA VAL A 403 0.84 20.94 -2.12
C VAL A 403 2.35 20.79 -2.31
N PRO A 404 3.18 21.70 -1.78
CA PRO A 404 4.63 21.66 -1.99
C PRO A 404 5.25 20.46 -1.27
N TYR A 405 6.23 19.82 -1.91
CA TYR A 405 7.09 18.85 -1.25
C TYR A 405 8.48 19.43 -1.01
N PRO A 406 9.06 19.23 0.19
CA PRO A 406 10.46 19.54 0.43
C PRO A 406 11.36 18.76 -0.53
N LEU A 407 12.45 19.32 -1.04
CA LEU A 407 13.40 18.57 -1.88
C LEU A 407 14.45 17.79 -1.06
N ALA A 408 14.62 18.14 0.21
CA ALA A 408 15.55 17.52 1.16
C ALA A 408 15.01 16.18 1.69
#